data_AF-A0A2T0L993-F1
#
_entry.id   AF-A0A2T0L993-F1
#
_cell.length_a   1.000
_cell.length_b   1.000
_cell.length_c   1.000
_cell.angle_alpha   90.00
_cell.angle_beta   90.00
_cell.angle_gamma   90.00
#
_symmetry.space_group_name_H-M   'P 1'
#
loop_
_entity.id
_entity.type
_entity.pdbx_description
1 polymer ?
#
loop_
_entity_poly.entity_id
_entity_poly.type
_entity_poly.pdbx_seq_one_letter_code
_entity_poly.pdbx_strand_id
1 'polypeptide(L)'
;MALPELFRHRDRFIGCLAIGRVPRRRVGERVHVGQHEAVLDEADIAAFDSIADTLLYRAGETFSIMTQGYDYPSLARCPALAGDGRCAIHLNGKPVTCEVVPLDPLVPDALQHLVLAGRNQSASYLGADCIQEGERADAPLLTAEGEIKDANARDALARRRRALEREREVWGRAVFESLRKDLFDSPAALARIPPGGFLTISIVPALLAVASTSARRRQLCLDYIDSQLALIDRSIEQALLRRRLEDRAVTQELRGFAQAYQRAKALLGTPLPAMEMESSAPASLSSIEAYLSGAHR
;
A
#
# COMPACT_ATOMS: atom_id res chain seq x y z
N MET A 1 3.08 -0.28 1.91
CA MET A 1 3.54 -1.12 3.05
C MET A 1 2.34 -1.90 3.52
N ALA A 2 2.48 -3.15 3.92
CA ALA A 2 1.36 -3.89 4.50
C ALA A 2 1.04 -3.39 5.92
N LEU A 3 -0.21 -3.52 6.37
CA LEU A 3 -0.64 -3.04 7.70
C LEU A 3 0.23 -3.55 8.89
N PRO A 4 0.63 -4.84 8.98
CA PRO A 4 1.54 -5.31 10.03
C PRO A 4 2.90 -4.60 10.02
N GLU A 5 3.39 -4.23 8.83
CA GLU A 5 4.66 -3.52 8.67
C GLU A 5 4.53 -2.07 9.15
N LEU A 6 3.36 -1.44 8.96
CA LEU A 6 3.07 -0.14 9.56
C LEU A 6 2.98 -0.22 11.08
N PHE A 7 2.39 -1.28 11.65
CA PHE A 7 2.40 -1.49 13.11
C PHE A 7 3.83 -1.66 13.66
N ARG A 8 4.67 -2.42 12.96
CA ARG A 8 6.08 -2.62 13.31
C ARG A 8 6.86 -1.31 13.27
N HIS A 9 6.66 -0.50 12.23
CA HIS A 9 7.41 0.74 11.97
C HIS A 9 6.60 2.01 12.30
N ARG A 10 5.71 1.93 13.28
CA ARG A 10 4.73 2.96 13.65
C ARG A 10 5.33 4.30 14.07
N ASP A 11 6.60 4.33 14.48
CA ASP A 11 7.31 5.54 14.87
C ASP A 11 8.14 6.15 13.73
N ARG A 12 8.14 5.50 12.55
CA ARG A 12 8.98 5.88 11.40
C ARG A 12 8.19 6.28 10.17
N PHE A 13 7.06 5.63 9.90
CA PHE A 13 6.19 5.94 8.76
C PHE A 13 4.82 6.38 9.24
N ILE A 14 4.31 7.48 8.68
CA ILE A 14 2.91 7.86 8.87
C ILE A 14 2.07 7.00 7.91
N GLY A 15 1.14 6.21 8.43
CA GLY A 15 0.30 5.34 7.62
C GLY A 15 -0.93 6.07 7.06
N CYS A 16 -1.23 5.83 5.78
CA CYS A 16 -2.45 6.29 5.11
C CYS A 16 -3.04 5.17 4.23
N LEU A 17 -4.25 5.41 3.71
CA LEU A 17 -4.82 4.63 2.61
C LEU A 17 -4.69 5.44 1.31
N ALA A 18 -4.15 4.78 0.29
CA ALA A 18 -4.15 5.24 -1.09
C ALA A 18 -5.27 4.51 -1.84
N ILE A 19 -6.17 5.28 -2.45
CA ILE A 19 -7.29 4.79 -3.25
C ILE A 19 -7.09 5.25 -4.69
N GLY A 20 -6.90 4.31 -5.62
CA GLY A 20 -6.61 4.61 -7.02
C GLY A 20 -7.58 3.92 -7.97
N ARG A 21 -7.83 4.55 -9.12
CA ARG A 21 -8.56 3.91 -10.23
C ARG A 21 -7.62 3.01 -11.01
N VAL A 22 -8.07 1.80 -11.31
CA VAL A 22 -7.33 0.84 -12.14
C VAL A 22 -8.06 0.70 -13.47
N PRO A 23 -7.47 1.18 -14.58
CA PRO A 23 -8.11 1.09 -15.88
C PRO A 23 -8.24 -0.38 -16.30
N ARG A 24 -9.41 -0.75 -16.83
CA ARG A 24 -9.61 -2.09 -17.38
C ARG A 24 -8.90 -2.20 -18.72
N ARG A 25 -8.09 -3.25 -18.88
CA ARG A 25 -7.40 -3.57 -20.13
C ARG A 25 -8.31 -4.32 -21.11
N ARG A 26 -8.04 -4.21 -22.40
CA ARG A 26 -8.82 -4.87 -23.47
C ARG A 26 -7.94 -5.63 -24.45
N VAL A 27 -8.47 -6.70 -25.04
CA VAL A 27 -7.79 -7.43 -26.12
C VAL A 27 -7.56 -6.48 -27.30
N GLY A 28 -6.35 -6.52 -27.85
CA GLY A 28 -5.90 -5.63 -28.92
C GLY A 28 -5.51 -4.22 -28.45
N GLU A 29 -5.62 -3.92 -27.15
CA GLU A 29 -5.09 -2.67 -26.59
C GLU A 29 -3.56 -2.63 -26.73
N ARG A 30 -3.04 -1.49 -27.19
CA ARG A 30 -1.61 -1.25 -27.27
C ARG A 30 -1.13 -0.56 -26.01
N VAL A 31 -0.21 -1.21 -25.30
CA VAL A 31 0.45 -0.63 -24.13
C VAL A 31 1.82 -0.13 -24.57
N HIS A 32 2.02 1.18 -24.51
CA HIS A 32 3.27 1.84 -24.86
C HIS A 32 4.00 2.33 -23.62
N VAL A 33 5.29 1.99 -23.52
CA VAL A 33 6.18 2.46 -22.46
C VAL A 33 7.52 2.86 -23.07
N GLY A 34 7.65 4.14 -23.41
CA GLY A 34 8.77 4.66 -24.18
C GLY A 34 8.87 3.99 -25.56
N GLN A 35 9.96 3.28 -25.81
CA GLN A 35 10.19 2.55 -27.07
C GLN A 35 9.61 1.13 -27.07
N HIS A 36 9.05 0.67 -25.95
CA HIS A 36 8.47 -0.67 -25.84
C HIS A 36 6.96 -0.61 -26.11
N GLU A 37 6.47 -1.57 -26.90
CA GLU A 37 5.06 -1.76 -27.21
C GLU A 37 4.69 -3.22 -27.02
N ALA A 38 3.52 -3.48 -26.42
CA ALA A 38 2.87 -4.77 -26.44
C ALA A 38 1.41 -4.61 -26.87
N VAL A 39 0.93 -5.53 -27.71
CA VAL A 39 -0.49 -5.68 -28.02
C VAL A 39 -1.04 -6.76 -27.11
N LEU A 40 -2.01 -6.41 -26.27
CA LEU A 40 -2.54 -7.35 -25.29
C LEU A 40 -3.39 -8.42 -25.97
N ASP A 41 -3.10 -9.68 -25.68
CA ASP A 41 -3.88 -10.82 -26.15
C ASP A 41 -4.93 -11.28 -25.12
N GLU A 42 -5.64 -12.38 -25.42
CA GLU A 42 -6.65 -12.94 -24.51
C GLU A 42 -6.05 -13.44 -23.19
N ALA A 43 -4.82 -13.98 -23.22
CA ALA A 43 -4.15 -14.51 -22.04
C ALA A 43 -3.71 -13.37 -21.11
N ASP A 44 -3.23 -12.26 -21.68
CA ASP A 44 -2.89 -11.04 -20.92
C ASP A 44 -4.12 -10.49 -20.19
N ILE A 45 -5.27 -10.41 -20.89
CA ILE A 45 -6.51 -9.92 -20.30
C ILE A 45 -7.02 -10.87 -19.21
N ALA A 46 -6.97 -12.19 -19.44
CA ALA A 46 -7.33 -13.16 -18.42
C ALA A 46 -6.44 -13.05 -17.17
N ALA A 47 -5.13 -12.79 -17.35
CA ALA A 47 -4.20 -12.58 -16.24
C ALA A 47 -4.49 -11.27 -15.48
N PHE A 48 -4.77 -10.17 -16.17
CA PHE A 48 -5.21 -8.93 -15.52
C PHE A 48 -6.52 -9.10 -14.76
N ASP A 49 -7.52 -9.75 -15.35
CA ASP A 49 -8.81 -9.98 -14.72
C ASP A 49 -8.66 -10.90 -13.49
N SER A 50 -7.82 -11.94 -13.55
CA SER A 50 -7.50 -12.79 -12.40
C SER A 50 -6.85 -12.03 -11.24
N ILE A 51 -5.90 -11.14 -11.54
CA ILE A 51 -5.28 -10.24 -10.54
C ILE A 51 -6.35 -9.30 -9.95
N ALA A 52 -7.21 -8.72 -10.80
CA ALA A 52 -8.24 -7.79 -10.36
C ALA A 52 -9.29 -8.45 -9.46
N ASP A 53 -9.73 -9.66 -9.80
CA ASP A 53 -10.70 -10.44 -9.02
C ASP A 53 -10.17 -10.77 -7.61
N THR A 54 -8.86 -11.00 -7.53
CA THR A 54 -8.18 -11.40 -6.29
C THR A 54 -7.83 -10.18 -5.42
N LEU A 55 -7.29 -9.11 -6.02
CA LEU A 55 -6.63 -8.03 -5.27
C LEU A 55 -7.42 -6.71 -5.24
N LEU A 56 -8.36 -6.49 -6.16
CA LEU A 56 -9.01 -5.20 -6.38
C LEU A 56 -10.50 -5.21 -5.97
N TYR A 57 -11.12 -4.03 -6.09
CA TYR A 57 -12.51 -3.77 -5.73
C TYR A 57 -13.29 -3.24 -6.93
N ARG A 58 -14.60 -3.54 -7.01
CA ARG A 58 -15.46 -3.14 -8.14
C ARG A 58 -16.69 -2.38 -7.67
N ALA A 59 -16.92 -1.22 -8.28
CA ALA A 59 -18.14 -0.41 -8.18
C ALA A 59 -18.31 0.40 -9.47
N GLY A 60 -18.82 -0.24 -10.52
CA GLY A 60 -18.84 0.30 -11.90
C GLY A 60 -17.45 0.32 -12.55
N GLU A 61 -16.46 0.92 -11.88
CA GLU A 61 -15.03 0.88 -12.22
C GLU A 61 -14.26 -0.09 -11.30
N THR A 62 -12.96 -0.28 -11.58
CA THR A 62 -12.05 -1.08 -10.74
C THR A 62 -11.16 -0.16 -9.91
N PHE A 63 -11.00 -0.47 -8.63
CA PHE A 63 -10.26 0.35 -7.67
C PHE A 63 -9.22 -0.47 -6.92
N SER A 64 -8.09 0.18 -6.63
CA SER A 64 -7.11 -0.27 -5.64
C SER A 64 -7.32 0.47 -4.33
N ILE A 65 -7.22 -0.24 -3.21
CA ILE A 65 -7.16 0.34 -1.86
C ILE A 65 -5.96 -0.29 -1.18
N MET A 66 -4.96 0.52 -0.86
CA MET A 66 -3.69 0.03 -0.31
C MET A 66 -3.22 0.91 0.84
N THR A 67 -2.51 0.31 1.79
CA THR A 67 -1.79 1.06 2.82
C THR A 67 -0.45 1.57 2.30
N GLN A 68 -0.14 2.82 2.60
CA GLN A 68 1.08 3.50 2.16
C GLN A 68 1.73 4.25 3.33
N GLY A 69 3.06 4.36 3.28
CA GLY A 69 3.81 5.31 4.10
C GLY A 69 3.74 6.70 3.46
N TYR A 70 3.34 7.68 4.24
CA TYR A 70 3.08 9.04 3.82
C TYR A 70 4.12 9.98 4.44
N ASP A 71 4.62 10.92 3.66
CA ASP A 71 5.61 11.90 4.11
C ASP A 71 5.56 13.17 3.25
N TYR A 72 6.26 14.21 3.68
CA TYR A 72 6.42 15.46 2.96
C TYR A 72 7.27 15.28 1.69
N PRO A 73 6.74 15.63 0.50
CA PRO A 73 7.52 15.59 -0.74
C PRO A 73 8.81 16.42 -0.67
N SER A 74 8.81 17.52 0.09
CA SER A 74 9.97 18.41 0.27
C SER A 74 11.20 17.74 0.89
N LEU A 75 11.02 16.62 1.60
CA LEU A 75 12.11 15.86 2.17
C LEU A 75 12.89 15.09 1.12
N ALA A 76 12.25 14.76 -0.01
CA ALA A 76 12.84 14.07 -1.16
C ALA A 76 13.71 12.85 -0.78
N ARG A 77 13.35 12.16 0.31
CA ARG A 77 14.11 11.03 0.85
C ARG A 77 13.19 10.06 1.57
N CYS A 78 13.58 8.79 1.62
CA CYS A 78 12.84 7.80 2.39
C CYS A 78 13.08 7.97 3.91
N PRO A 79 12.04 7.92 4.77
CA PRO A 79 12.18 7.98 6.23
C PRO A 79 13.05 6.89 6.86
N ALA A 80 13.30 5.80 6.14
CA ALA A 80 14.15 4.71 6.59
C ALA A 80 15.63 4.89 6.28
N LEU A 81 16.04 5.96 5.59
CA LEU A 81 17.46 6.21 5.32
C LEU A 81 18.17 6.70 6.58
N ALA A 82 19.29 6.05 6.90
CA ALA A 82 20.24 6.53 7.90
C ALA A 82 21.08 7.70 7.35
N GLY A 83 21.90 8.31 8.21
CA GLY A 83 22.75 9.44 7.83
C GLY A 83 23.79 9.12 6.74
N ASP A 84 24.13 7.85 6.55
CA ASP A 84 25.01 7.36 5.49
C ASP A 84 24.26 7.06 4.16
N GLY A 85 22.96 7.36 4.10
CA GLY A 85 22.10 7.11 2.94
C GLY A 85 21.70 5.65 2.75
N ARG A 86 22.05 4.73 3.67
CA ARG A 86 21.62 3.33 3.60
C ARG A 86 20.28 3.14 4.30
N CYS A 87 19.51 2.15 3.84
CA CYS A 87 18.23 1.82 4.47
C CYS A 87 18.46 1.13 5.83
N ALA A 88 18.12 1.82 6.92
CA ALA A 88 18.31 1.36 8.29
C ALA A 88 17.48 0.13 8.66
N ILE A 89 16.43 -0.16 7.89
CA ILE A 89 15.56 -1.34 8.07
C ILE A 89 15.80 -2.42 7.02
N HIS A 90 16.87 -2.32 6.21
CA HIS A 90 17.10 -3.24 5.09
C HIS A 90 17.18 -4.70 5.52
N LEU A 91 17.90 -4.98 6.60
CA LEU A 91 18.04 -6.34 7.15
C LEU A 91 17.02 -6.65 8.27
N ASN A 92 16.38 -5.61 8.81
CA ASN A 92 15.56 -5.69 10.01
C ASN A 92 14.12 -5.27 9.70
N GLY A 93 13.46 -6.07 8.87
CA GLY A 93 12.05 -5.90 8.53
C GLY A 93 11.81 -4.89 7.40
N LYS A 94 12.58 -5.01 6.31
CA LYS A 94 12.32 -4.29 5.05
C LYS A 94 10.86 -4.58 4.62
N PRO A 95 10.06 -3.55 4.31
CA PRO A 95 8.69 -3.78 3.88
C PRO A 95 8.64 -4.56 2.56
N VAL A 96 7.70 -5.49 2.42
CA VAL A 96 7.52 -6.31 1.21
C VAL A 96 7.25 -5.43 -0.02
N THR A 97 6.64 -4.27 0.17
CA THR A 97 6.45 -3.27 -0.90
C THR A 97 7.77 -2.70 -1.43
N CYS A 98 8.83 -2.70 -0.62
CA CYS A 98 10.17 -2.26 -1.00
C CYS A 98 11.02 -3.43 -1.52
N GLU A 99 10.68 -4.66 -1.18
CA GLU A 99 11.34 -5.88 -1.67
C GLU A 99 10.93 -6.22 -3.10
N VAL A 100 9.65 -5.97 -3.46
CA VAL A 100 9.12 -6.28 -4.79
C VAL A 100 9.61 -5.33 -5.88
N VAL A 101 10.14 -4.15 -5.53
CA VAL A 101 10.69 -3.21 -6.52
C VAL A 101 11.89 -3.85 -7.23
N PRO A 102 11.99 -3.78 -8.58
CA PRO A 102 11.24 -2.92 -9.49
C PRO A 102 10.02 -3.55 -10.17
N LEU A 103 9.44 -4.64 -9.66
CA LEU A 103 8.22 -5.24 -10.20
C LEU A 103 6.95 -4.54 -9.67
N ASP A 104 5.82 -4.78 -10.35
CA ASP A 104 4.49 -4.31 -9.95
C ASP A 104 3.54 -5.48 -9.65
N PRO A 105 3.00 -5.62 -8.43
CA PRO A 105 2.10 -6.72 -8.08
C PRO A 105 0.78 -6.72 -8.85
N LEU A 106 0.38 -5.59 -9.45
CA LEU A 106 -0.86 -5.45 -10.22
C LEU A 106 -0.71 -5.74 -11.72
N VAL A 107 0.51 -6.02 -12.19
CA VAL A 107 0.79 -6.35 -13.59
C VAL A 107 1.11 -7.85 -13.71
N PRO A 108 0.60 -8.57 -14.73
CA PRO A 108 0.97 -9.96 -15.02
C PRO A 108 2.48 -10.15 -15.18
N ASP A 109 2.97 -11.35 -14.87
CA ASP A 109 4.41 -11.67 -14.90
C ASP A 109 4.99 -11.49 -16.32
N ALA A 110 4.23 -11.89 -17.35
CA ALA A 110 4.58 -11.73 -18.76
C ALA A 110 4.84 -10.27 -19.17
N LEU A 111 4.18 -9.32 -18.49
CA LEU A 111 4.22 -7.91 -18.82
C LEU A 111 5.11 -7.09 -17.87
N GLN A 112 5.85 -7.75 -16.95
CA GLN A 112 6.76 -7.04 -16.05
C GLN A 112 7.88 -6.30 -16.78
N HIS A 113 8.30 -6.77 -17.96
CA HIS A 113 9.28 -6.06 -18.77
C HIS A 113 8.83 -4.63 -19.13
N LEU A 114 7.53 -4.40 -19.36
CA LEU A 114 6.98 -3.05 -19.57
C LEU A 114 7.02 -2.19 -18.31
N VAL A 115 6.82 -2.80 -17.13
CA VAL A 115 6.98 -2.12 -15.84
C VAL A 115 8.43 -1.65 -15.68
N LEU A 116 9.39 -2.53 -15.95
CA LEU A 116 10.82 -2.23 -15.87
C LEU A 116 11.20 -1.09 -16.82
N ALA A 117 10.77 -1.17 -18.08
CA ALA A 117 10.97 -0.11 -19.06
C ALA A 117 10.44 1.25 -18.58
N GLY A 118 9.24 1.26 -17.99
CA GLY A 118 8.60 2.50 -17.52
C GLY A 118 9.29 3.09 -16.30
N ARG A 119 9.78 2.24 -15.40
CA ARG A 119 10.51 2.69 -14.21
C ARG A 119 11.89 3.22 -14.55
N ASN A 120 12.60 2.60 -15.50
CA ASN A 120 13.86 3.12 -16.03
C ASN A 120 13.69 4.56 -16.58
N GLN A 121 12.59 4.81 -17.29
CA GLN A 121 12.32 6.13 -17.90
C GLN A 121 11.72 7.17 -16.93
N SER A 122 11.42 6.80 -15.69
CA SER A 122 10.68 7.65 -14.75
C SER A 122 11.60 8.32 -13.73
N ALA A 123 11.56 9.65 -13.71
CA ALA A 123 12.25 10.46 -12.69
C ALA A 123 11.72 10.23 -11.26
N SER A 124 10.59 9.51 -11.10
CA SER A 124 10.02 9.19 -9.79
C SER A 124 10.73 8.03 -9.07
N TYR A 125 11.60 7.29 -9.77
CA TYR A 125 12.33 6.16 -9.20
C TYR A 125 13.80 6.53 -8.98
N LEU A 126 14.18 6.67 -7.71
CA LEU A 126 15.56 6.96 -7.35
C LEU A 126 16.48 5.77 -7.69
N GLY A 127 17.50 6.00 -8.52
CA GLY A 127 18.47 5.00 -8.92
C GLY A 127 17.97 3.97 -9.95
N ALA A 128 16.95 4.32 -10.74
CA ALA A 128 16.41 3.43 -11.77
C ALA A 128 17.37 3.15 -12.95
N ASP A 129 18.48 3.89 -13.06
CA ASP A 129 19.53 3.70 -14.07
C ASP A 129 20.17 2.29 -14.04
N CYS A 130 19.96 1.55 -12.95
CA CYS A 130 20.38 0.16 -12.82
C CYS A 130 19.47 -0.84 -13.57
N ILE A 131 18.28 -0.42 -14.01
CA ILE A 131 17.38 -1.22 -14.82
C ILE A 131 17.81 -1.07 -16.28
N GLN A 132 18.52 -2.07 -16.81
CA GLN A 132 19.03 -2.04 -18.19
C GLN A 132 18.47 -3.20 -19.00
N GLU A 133 18.23 -2.93 -20.29
CA GLU A 133 17.89 -3.97 -21.26
C GLU A 133 19.15 -4.72 -21.72
N GLY A 134 18.97 -6.01 -22.03
CA GLY A 134 20.03 -6.89 -22.49
C GLY A 134 20.67 -7.70 -21.37
N GLU A 135 21.23 -8.86 -21.73
CA GLU A 135 21.97 -9.69 -20.79
C GLU A 135 23.35 -9.08 -20.51
N ARG A 136 23.76 -9.13 -19.23
CA ARG A 136 25.07 -8.69 -18.80
C ARG A 136 25.68 -9.72 -17.86
N ALA A 137 26.98 -9.97 -18.02
CA ALA A 137 27.70 -10.93 -17.17
C ALA A 137 27.83 -10.47 -15.70
N ASP A 138 27.70 -9.17 -15.44
CA ASP A 138 27.87 -8.55 -14.12
C ASP A 138 26.54 -8.24 -13.40
N ALA A 139 25.39 -8.62 -13.97
CA ALA A 139 24.08 -8.30 -13.42
C ALA A 139 23.11 -9.51 -13.45
N PRO A 140 22.22 -9.65 -12.45
CA PRO A 140 21.22 -10.71 -12.45
C PRO A 140 20.15 -10.47 -13.52
N LEU A 141 19.79 -11.52 -14.25
CA LEU A 141 18.69 -11.49 -15.22
C LEU A 141 17.34 -11.47 -14.49
N LEU A 142 16.62 -10.35 -14.57
CA LEU A 142 15.35 -10.17 -13.86
C LEU A 142 14.16 -10.78 -14.62
N THR A 143 14.02 -10.44 -15.90
CA THR A 143 12.94 -10.96 -16.77
C THR A 143 13.48 -11.37 -18.14
N ALA A 144 12.97 -12.46 -18.69
CA ALA A 144 13.20 -12.87 -20.07
C ALA A 144 12.03 -13.74 -20.55
N GLU A 145 11.71 -13.67 -21.84
CA GLU A 145 10.70 -14.53 -22.48
C GLU A 145 9.32 -14.50 -21.78
N GLY A 146 8.91 -13.35 -21.25
CA GLY A 146 7.65 -13.23 -20.50
C GLY A 146 7.67 -13.88 -19.11
N GLU A 147 8.84 -14.15 -18.54
CA GLU A 147 8.97 -14.74 -17.21
C GLU A 147 9.90 -13.93 -16.31
N ILE A 148 9.67 -14.00 -15.00
CA ILE A 148 10.58 -13.48 -13.98
C ILE A 148 11.63 -14.55 -13.67
N LYS A 149 12.84 -14.39 -14.19
CA LYS A 149 13.93 -15.37 -14.09
C LYS A 149 14.60 -15.33 -12.71
N ASP A 150 14.73 -14.16 -12.08
CA ASP A 150 15.28 -14.04 -10.72
C ASP A 150 14.32 -14.64 -9.67
N ALA A 151 14.81 -15.65 -8.93
CA ALA A 151 14.00 -16.39 -7.97
C ALA A 151 13.58 -15.53 -6.77
N ASN A 152 14.44 -14.61 -6.31
CA ASN A 152 14.15 -13.75 -5.17
C ASN A 152 13.08 -12.71 -5.51
N ALA A 153 13.15 -12.13 -6.70
CA ALA A 153 12.17 -11.19 -7.22
C ALA A 153 10.82 -11.86 -7.43
N ARG A 154 10.81 -13.09 -7.96
CA ARG A 154 9.59 -13.90 -8.12
C ARG A 154 8.94 -14.19 -6.77
N ASP A 155 9.71 -14.62 -5.76
CA ASP A 155 9.15 -14.86 -4.43
C ASP A 155 8.70 -13.54 -3.77
N ALA A 156 9.45 -12.43 -3.91
CA ALA A 156 9.04 -11.12 -3.40
C ALA A 156 7.71 -10.65 -4.01
N LEU A 157 7.53 -10.82 -5.32
CA LEU A 157 6.27 -10.51 -6.02
C LEU A 157 5.13 -11.37 -5.50
N ALA A 158 5.35 -12.68 -5.36
CA ALA A 158 4.35 -13.60 -4.84
C ALA A 158 3.99 -13.28 -3.37
N ARG A 159 4.97 -12.96 -2.52
CA ARG A 159 4.75 -12.49 -1.14
C ARG A 159 3.94 -11.19 -1.12
N ARG A 160 4.21 -10.25 -2.03
CA ARG A 160 3.44 -9.00 -2.09
C ARG A 160 1.99 -9.23 -2.52
N ARG A 161 1.73 -10.05 -3.55
CA ARG A 161 0.36 -10.39 -3.98
C ARG A 161 -0.41 -11.09 -2.84
N ARG A 162 0.21 -12.06 -2.16
CA ARG A 162 -0.36 -12.70 -0.94
C ARG A 162 -0.61 -11.70 0.20
N ALA A 163 0.23 -10.68 0.34
CA ALA A 163 -0.01 -9.62 1.33
C ALA A 163 -1.24 -8.79 0.95
N LEU A 164 -1.37 -8.38 -0.32
CA LEU A 164 -2.53 -7.62 -0.81
C LEU A 164 -3.85 -8.41 -0.68
N GLU A 165 -3.83 -9.69 -1.02
CA GLU A 165 -4.98 -10.59 -0.85
C GLU A 165 -5.41 -10.65 0.62
N ARG A 166 -4.46 -10.87 1.54
CA ARG A 166 -4.74 -10.85 2.98
C ARG A 166 -5.23 -9.49 3.47
N GLU A 167 -4.70 -8.38 2.97
CA GLU A 167 -5.18 -7.04 3.31
C GLU A 167 -6.63 -6.83 2.92
N ARG A 168 -7.00 -7.30 1.72
CA ARG A 168 -8.37 -7.27 1.23
C ARG A 168 -9.31 -8.06 2.14
N GLU A 169 -8.90 -9.24 2.59
CA GLU A 169 -9.68 -10.07 3.51
C GLU A 169 -9.80 -9.46 4.91
N VAL A 170 -8.68 -9.02 5.48
CA VAL A 170 -8.58 -8.59 6.88
C VAL A 170 -9.30 -7.28 7.13
N TRP A 171 -9.18 -6.30 6.24
CA TRP A 171 -9.73 -4.97 6.45
C TRP A 171 -10.28 -4.33 5.17
N GLY A 172 -9.72 -4.65 4.01
CA GLY A 172 -9.99 -3.95 2.76
C GLY A 172 -11.43 -4.05 2.30
N ARG A 173 -12.06 -5.21 2.41
CA ARG A 173 -13.51 -5.38 2.14
C ARG A 173 -14.34 -4.49 3.05
N ALA A 174 -14.13 -4.52 4.37
CA ALA A 174 -14.88 -3.70 5.31
C ALA A 174 -14.71 -2.19 5.03
N VAL A 175 -13.50 -1.76 4.68
CA VAL A 175 -13.24 -0.37 4.27
C VAL A 175 -13.98 -0.03 2.98
N PHE A 176 -13.90 -0.88 1.95
CA PHE A 176 -14.60 -0.67 0.69
C PHE A 176 -16.11 -0.53 0.88
N GLU A 177 -16.72 -1.42 1.66
CA GLU A 177 -18.14 -1.35 2.02
C GLU A 177 -18.48 -0.05 2.76
N SER A 178 -17.66 0.35 3.74
CA SER A 178 -17.91 1.56 4.52
C SER A 178 -17.84 2.85 3.69
N LEU A 179 -17.04 2.85 2.62
CA LEU A 179 -16.86 3.98 1.72
C LEU A 179 -17.79 3.92 0.49
N ARG A 180 -18.58 2.85 0.32
CA ARG A 180 -19.35 2.63 -0.91
C ARG A 180 -20.24 3.81 -1.26
N LYS A 181 -21.12 4.21 -0.35
CA LYS A 181 -22.09 5.30 -0.61
C LYS A 181 -21.40 6.66 -0.75
N ASP A 182 -20.41 6.93 0.11
CA ASP A 182 -19.82 8.27 0.23
C ASP A 182 -18.74 8.55 -0.82
N LEU A 183 -18.09 7.50 -1.34
CA LEU A 183 -17.02 7.61 -2.32
C LEU A 183 -17.36 6.92 -3.64
N PHE A 184 -17.63 5.61 -3.62
CA PHE A 184 -17.67 4.81 -4.85
C PHE A 184 -18.96 4.95 -5.66
N ASP A 185 -20.09 5.22 -5.01
CA ASP A 185 -21.38 5.44 -5.66
C ASP A 185 -21.65 6.94 -5.94
N SER A 186 -20.73 7.82 -5.55
CA SER A 186 -20.85 9.27 -5.69
C SER A 186 -19.96 9.81 -6.81
N PRO A 187 -20.52 10.23 -7.97
CA PRO A 187 -19.71 10.76 -9.08
C PRO A 187 -18.83 11.95 -8.68
N ALA A 188 -19.35 12.85 -7.83
CA ALA A 188 -18.60 13.99 -7.32
C ALA A 188 -17.42 13.58 -6.41
N ALA A 189 -17.61 12.55 -5.58
CA ALA A 189 -16.54 12.03 -4.73
C ALA A 189 -15.49 11.27 -5.54
N LEU A 190 -15.92 10.45 -6.51
CA LEU A 190 -15.04 9.73 -7.43
C LEU A 190 -14.13 10.68 -8.21
N ALA A 191 -14.62 11.85 -8.63
CA ALA A 191 -13.83 12.85 -9.35
C ALA A 191 -12.61 13.35 -8.57
N ARG A 192 -12.55 13.12 -7.25
CA ARG A 192 -11.39 13.45 -6.40
C ARG A 192 -10.24 12.44 -6.54
N ILE A 193 -10.47 11.28 -7.15
CA ILE A 193 -9.42 10.29 -7.43
C ILE A 193 -8.80 10.66 -8.79
N PRO A 194 -7.56 11.17 -8.84
CA PRO A 194 -6.94 11.60 -10.09
C PRO A 194 -6.64 10.40 -11.00
N PRO A 195 -6.77 10.55 -12.34
CA PRO A 195 -6.32 9.53 -13.29
C PRO A 195 -4.83 9.22 -13.10
N GLY A 196 -4.48 7.95 -12.96
CA GLY A 196 -3.08 7.52 -12.75
C GLY A 196 -2.49 7.90 -11.38
N GLY A 197 -3.30 8.41 -10.45
CA GLY A 197 -2.88 8.74 -9.09
C GLY A 197 -3.82 8.19 -8.03
N PHE A 198 -3.71 8.73 -6.82
CA PHE A 198 -4.42 8.24 -5.65
C PHE A 198 -5.11 9.37 -4.90
N LEU A 199 -6.32 9.10 -4.40
CA LEU A 199 -6.89 9.82 -3.28
C LEU A 199 -6.26 9.26 -1.99
N THR A 200 -5.66 10.14 -1.20
CA THR A 200 -5.09 9.76 0.10
C THR A 200 -6.07 10.09 1.22
N ILE A 201 -6.34 9.12 2.10
CA ILE A 201 -7.14 9.32 3.32
C ILE A 201 -6.42 8.72 4.53
N SER A 202 -6.86 9.09 5.74
CA SER A 202 -6.38 8.50 6.98
C SER A 202 -6.56 6.98 6.97
N ILE A 203 -5.64 6.24 7.60
CA ILE A 203 -5.71 4.78 7.75
C ILE A 203 -6.78 4.30 8.75
N VAL A 204 -7.42 5.23 9.47
CA VAL A 204 -8.43 4.94 10.50
C VAL A 204 -9.50 3.92 10.08
N PRO A 205 -10.09 3.95 8.86
CA PRO A 205 -11.07 2.94 8.46
C PRO A 205 -10.53 1.50 8.55
N ALA A 206 -9.27 1.29 8.15
CA ALA A 206 -8.63 -0.02 8.25
C ALA A 206 -8.38 -0.41 9.72
N LEU A 207 -7.99 0.56 10.57
CA LEU A 207 -7.80 0.31 12.00
C LEU A 207 -9.11 -0.07 12.70
N LEU A 208 -10.23 0.61 12.38
CA LEU A 208 -11.53 0.29 12.95
C LEU A 208 -12.02 -1.10 12.52
N ALA A 209 -11.80 -1.47 11.25
CA ALA A 209 -12.09 -2.81 10.76
C ALA A 209 -11.30 -3.90 11.50
N VAL A 210 -10.02 -3.64 11.81
CA VAL A 210 -9.19 -4.59 12.57
C VAL A 210 -9.56 -4.62 14.06
N ALA A 211 -9.78 -3.46 14.67
CA ALA A 211 -10.04 -3.32 16.11
C ALA A 211 -11.36 -3.99 16.55
N SER A 212 -12.34 -4.13 15.65
CA SER A 212 -13.63 -4.78 15.94
C SER A 212 -13.54 -6.29 16.15
N THR A 213 -12.40 -6.91 15.84
CA THR A 213 -12.30 -8.37 15.77
C THR A 213 -11.76 -9.04 17.05
N SER A 214 -11.08 -8.31 17.94
CA SER A 214 -10.68 -8.81 19.27
C SER A 214 -10.17 -7.68 20.17
N ALA A 215 -10.21 -7.88 21.50
CA ALA A 215 -9.64 -6.94 22.46
C ALA A 215 -8.13 -6.71 22.26
N ARG A 216 -7.36 -7.76 21.93
CA ARG A 216 -5.92 -7.65 21.65
C ARG A 216 -5.64 -6.72 20.46
N ARG A 217 -6.41 -6.85 19.38
CA ARG A 217 -6.24 -6.01 18.18
C ARG A 217 -6.71 -4.59 18.41
N ARG A 218 -7.78 -4.43 19.19
CA ARG A 218 -8.21 -3.10 19.66
C ARG A 218 -7.08 -2.38 20.37
N GLN A 219 -6.39 -3.06 21.31
CA GLN A 219 -5.23 -2.49 21.99
C GLN A 219 -4.10 -2.16 21.02
N LEU A 220 -3.77 -3.07 20.10
CA LEU A 220 -2.74 -2.83 19.08
C LEU A 220 -3.05 -1.58 18.23
N CYS A 221 -4.32 -1.38 17.85
CA CYS A 221 -4.76 -0.18 17.14
C CYS A 221 -4.63 1.08 18.00
N LEU A 222 -4.96 1.03 19.30
CA LEU A 222 -4.77 2.17 20.22
C LEU A 222 -3.29 2.54 20.34
N ASP A 223 -2.40 1.56 20.54
CA ASP A 223 -0.95 1.79 20.65
C ASP A 223 -0.37 2.40 19.35
N TYR A 224 -0.85 1.93 18.20
CA TYR A 224 -0.50 2.49 16.90
C TYR A 224 -0.99 3.93 16.75
N ILE A 225 -2.24 4.22 17.12
CA ILE A 225 -2.80 5.58 17.07
C ILE A 225 -1.94 6.54 17.90
N ASP A 226 -1.54 6.14 19.10
CA ASP A 226 -0.72 6.98 19.98
C ASP A 226 0.66 7.26 19.38
N SER A 227 1.28 6.24 18.78
CA SER A 227 2.56 6.40 18.08
C SER A 227 2.44 7.32 16.85
N GLN A 228 1.35 7.19 16.09
CA GLN A 228 1.09 8.01 14.90
C GLN A 228 0.77 9.47 15.23
N LEU A 229 0.02 9.73 16.30
CA LEU A 229 -0.21 11.10 16.79
C LEU A 229 1.11 11.77 17.13
N ALA A 230 1.96 11.10 17.92
CA ALA A 230 3.26 11.63 18.29
C ALA A 230 4.18 11.83 17.07
N LEU A 231 4.15 10.94 16.08
CA LEU A 231 4.92 11.08 14.84
C LEU A 231 4.42 12.24 13.98
N ILE A 232 3.10 12.39 13.82
CA ILE A 232 2.49 13.50 13.07
C ILE A 232 2.87 14.84 13.70
N ASP A 233 2.75 14.97 15.02
CA ASP A 233 3.08 16.21 15.73
C ASP A 233 4.54 16.62 15.46
N ARG A 234 5.49 15.70 15.66
CA ARG A 234 6.90 15.95 15.35
C ARG A 234 7.12 16.32 13.88
N SER A 235 6.47 15.61 12.95
CA SER A 235 6.63 15.87 11.51
C SER A 235 6.10 17.26 11.11
N ILE A 236 4.97 17.68 11.69
CA ILE A 236 4.41 19.02 11.49
C ILE A 236 5.34 20.09 12.07
N GLU A 237 5.85 19.90 13.30
CA GLU A 237 6.82 20.83 13.91
C GLU A 237 8.04 21.04 13.00
N GLN A 238 8.60 19.94 12.48
CA GLN A 238 9.72 20.00 11.54
C GLN A 238 9.36 20.71 10.23
N ALA A 239 8.15 20.50 9.70
CA ALA A 239 7.69 21.20 8.50
C ALA A 239 7.56 22.71 8.72
N LEU A 240 7.02 23.12 9.87
CA LEU A 240 6.90 24.53 10.25
C LEU A 240 8.28 25.20 10.41
N LEU A 241 9.29 24.46 10.89
CA LEU A 241 10.67 24.95 10.95
C LEU A 241 11.30 25.12 9.55
N ARG A 242 11.01 24.22 8.61
CA ARG A 242 11.50 24.30 7.21
C ARG A 242 10.90 25.47 6.42
N ARG A 243 9.67 25.90 6.77
CA ARG A 243 8.96 27.04 6.16
C ARG A 243 8.81 26.96 4.64
N ARG A 244 8.64 25.76 4.08
CA ARG A 244 8.43 25.59 2.64
C ARG A 244 6.94 25.71 2.28
N LEU A 245 6.65 26.41 1.19
CA LEU A 245 5.28 26.59 0.71
C LEU A 245 4.63 25.27 0.27
N GLU A 246 5.43 24.38 -0.31
CA GLU A 246 5.00 23.05 -0.78
C GLU A 246 4.52 22.13 0.36
N ASP A 247 4.95 22.38 1.61
CA ASP A 247 4.55 21.58 2.78
C ASP A 247 3.13 21.89 3.29
N ARG A 248 2.49 22.96 2.80
CA ARG A 248 1.20 23.44 3.36
C ARG A 248 0.08 22.42 3.19
N ALA A 249 -0.07 21.84 2.00
CA ALA A 249 -1.13 20.88 1.70
C ALA A 249 -0.97 19.62 2.57
N VAL A 250 0.24 19.06 2.60
CA VAL A 250 0.57 17.89 3.42
C VAL A 250 0.37 18.16 4.91
N THR A 251 0.74 19.34 5.40
CA THR A 251 0.50 19.72 6.80
C THR A 251 -0.99 19.73 7.13
N GLN A 252 -1.83 20.22 6.21
CA GLN A 252 -3.28 20.22 6.40
C GLN A 252 -3.85 18.79 6.39
N GLU A 253 -3.36 17.93 5.50
CA GLU A 253 -3.74 16.51 5.46
C GLU A 253 -3.34 15.77 6.75
N LEU A 254 -2.11 15.97 7.24
CA LEU A 254 -1.64 15.37 8.49
C LEU A 254 -2.45 15.82 9.70
N ARG A 255 -2.87 17.09 9.76
CA ARG A 255 -3.82 17.57 10.79
C ARG A 255 -5.16 16.87 10.67
N GLY A 256 -5.65 16.68 9.45
CA GLY A 256 -6.86 15.89 9.19
C GLY A 256 -6.74 14.44 9.68
N PHE A 257 -5.57 13.82 9.47
CA PHE A 257 -5.28 12.47 9.97
C PHE A 257 -5.25 12.44 11.49
N ALA A 258 -4.58 13.40 12.14
CA ALA A 258 -4.54 13.50 13.60
C ALA A 258 -5.95 13.63 14.22
N GLN A 259 -6.81 14.45 13.62
CA GLN A 259 -8.21 14.55 14.05
C GLN A 259 -8.99 13.24 13.88
N ALA A 260 -8.78 12.54 12.76
CA ALA A 260 -9.39 11.23 12.54
C ALA A 260 -8.92 10.20 13.57
N TYR A 261 -7.62 10.20 13.90
CA TYR A 261 -7.03 9.35 14.93
C TYR A 261 -7.58 9.64 16.31
N GLN A 262 -7.72 10.92 16.70
CA GLN A 262 -8.33 11.31 17.98
C GLN A 262 -9.78 10.81 18.11
N ARG A 263 -10.59 10.95 17.05
CA ARG A 263 -11.95 10.40 17.01
C ARG A 263 -11.96 8.88 17.13
N ALA A 264 -11.08 8.21 16.40
CA ALA A 264 -10.94 6.76 16.47
C ALA A 264 -10.54 6.29 17.89
N LYS A 265 -9.60 6.99 18.53
CA LYS A 265 -9.19 6.70 19.91
C LYS A 265 -10.36 6.82 20.89
N ALA A 266 -11.18 7.87 20.75
CA ALA A 266 -12.37 8.04 21.58
C ALA A 266 -13.37 6.89 21.38
N LEU A 267 -13.65 6.50 20.12
CA LEU A 267 -14.52 5.37 19.79
C LEU A 267 -13.98 4.04 20.35
N LEU A 268 -12.67 3.84 20.23
CA LEU A 268 -11.98 2.64 20.74
C LEU A 268 -11.73 2.69 22.26
N GLY A 269 -11.95 3.81 22.93
CA GLY A 269 -11.87 3.92 24.39
C GLY A 269 -13.13 3.43 25.12
N THR A 270 -14.28 3.39 24.45
CA THR A 270 -15.55 2.96 25.05
C THR A 270 -15.58 1.44 25.24
N PRO A 271 -15.75 0.90 26.45
CA PRO A 271 -15.77 -0.55 26.69
C PRO A 271 -16.74 -1.28 25.74
N LEU A 272 -16.31 -2.40 25.17
CA LEU A 272 -17.23 -3.27 24.43
C LEU A 272 -18.29 -3.82 25.42
N PRO A 273 -19.56 -3.93 25.03
CA PRO A 273 -20.51 -4.75 25.76
C PRO A 273 -19.90 -6.15 25.93
N ALA A 274 -20.10 -6.77 27.10
CA ALA A 274 -19.64 -8.13 27.35
C ALA A 274 -20.25 -9.08 26.31
N MET A 275 -19.52 -9.36 25.23
CA MET A 275 -19.90 -10.39 24.27
C MET A 275 -19.72 -11.73 25.00
N GLU A 276 -20.83 -12.46 25.13
CA GLU A 276 -20.82 -13.83 25.62
C GLU A 276 -19.78 -14.64 24.85
N MET A 277 -18.83 -15.23 25.59
CA MET A 277 -17.88 -16.20 25.07
C MET A 277 -18.64 -17.45 24.65
N GLU A 278 -19.24 -17.44 23.46
CA GLU A 278 -19.64 -18.68 22.81
C GLU A 278 -18.46 -19.29 22.05
N SER A 279 -18.23 -20.55 22.43
CA SER A 279 -17.21 -21.50 22.04
C SER A 279 -17.01 -21.64 20.52
N SER A 280 -15.75 -21.91 20.15
CA SER A 280 -15.18 -22.06 18.80
C SER A 280 -14.97 -20.75 18.02
N ALA A 281 -13.76 -20.18 18.14
CA ALA A 281 -13.35 -19.08 17.27
C ALA A 281 -13.41 -19.56 15.80
N PRO A 282 -14.19 -18.90 14.91
CA PRO A 282 -14.17 -19.23 13.49
C PRO A 282 -12.76 -19.09 12.93
N ALA A 283 -12.40 -19.93 11.95
CA ALA A 283 -11.07 -19.94 11.34
C ALA A 283 -10.59 -18.55 10.85
N SER A 284 -11.52 -17.65 10.51
CA SER A 284 -11.26 -16.26 10.15
C SER A 284 -10.62 -15.43 11.27
N LEU A 285 -10.99 -15.64 12.55
CA LEU A 285 -10.37 -14.95 13.68
C LEU A 285 -8.92 -15.41 13.90
N SER A 286 -8.61 -16.69 13.63
CA SER A 286 -7.24 -17.20 13.71
C SER A 286 -6.35 -16.63 12.59
N SER A 287 -6.89 -16.45 11.39
CA SER A 287 -6.18 -15.90 10.22
C SER A 287 -5.76 -14.45 10.42
N ILE A 288 -6.63 -13.60 10.97
CA ILE A 288 -6.29 -12.19 11.26
C ILE A 288 -5.21 -12.09 12.35
N GLU A 289 -5.18 -13.02 13.32
CA GLU A 289 -4.15 -13.02 14.37
C GLU A 289 -2.79 -13.43 13.82
N ALA A 290 -2.76 -14.46 12.98
CA ALA A 290 -1.57 -14.88 12.24
C ALA A 290 -1.04 -13.76 11.32
N TYR A 291 -1.94 -12.98 10.71
CA TYR A 291 -1.56 -11.83 9.88
C TYR A 291 -0.89 -10.71 10.69
N LEU A 292 -1.47 -10.34 11.84
CA LEU A 292 -0.98 -9.23 12.66
C LEU A 292 0.17 -9.61 13.61
N SER A 293 0.41 -10.90 13.86
CA SER A 293 1.57 -11.32 14.66
C SER A 293 2.92 -11.02 14.00
N GLY A 294 2.92 -10.73 12.69
CA GLY A 294 4.05 -10.11 11.99
C GLY A 294 4.40 -8.70 12.48
N ALA A 295 3.55 -8.03 13.27
CA ALA A 295 3.85 -6.70 13.84
C ALA A 295 4.91 -6.73 14.96
N HIS A 296 5.16 -7.89 15.58
CA HIS A 296 6.08 -8.05 16.71
C HIS A 296 7.42 -8.75 16.38
N ARG A 297 7.50 -9.41 15.22
CA ARG A 297 8.75 -9.98 14.67
C ARG A 297 9.50 -8.90 13.90
#